data_AF-A0A2N9LVA6-F1
#
_entry.id   AF-A0A2N9LVA6-F1
#
_cell.length_a   1.000
_cell.length_b   1.000
_cell.length_c   1.000
_cell.angle_alpha   90.00
_cell.angle_beta   90.00
_cell.angle_gamma   90.00
#
_symmetry.space_group_name_H-M   'P 1'
#
loop_
_entity.id
_entity.type
_entity.pdbx_description
1 polymer ?
#
loop_
_entity_poly.entity_id
_entity_poly.type
_entity_poly.pdbx_seq_one_letter_code
_entity_poly.pdbx_strand_id
1 'polypeptide(L)'
;MQNWSSFDVSSSLASALLFFSSEHRDKVRLFLTQFRLPMTRTTVTITRMTAAAGTTAYYLWVGTTLGGYDLANMGPFSGTTATVTLPTNGTKIYVRLWTWINGTPLRNDYSYTEARATAGAITSPANGSTLTSASTTLIWNAGSAGTTAYYLWVGTTLGGYDLANMGPFTGTSATVTLPSNGTKIYVRLWTWINGTPLRNDYSYTEAAP
;
A
#
# COMPACT_ATOMS: atom_id res chain seq x y z
N MET A 1 -19.84 32.08 26.45
CA MET A 1 -20.49 31.97 25.13
C MET A 1 -19.60 32.64 24.09
N GLN A 2 -19.66 32.13 22.86
CA GLN A 2 -18.87 32.50 21.67
C GLN A 2 -17.44 31.91 21.62
N ASN A 3 -16.94 31.34 20.53
CA ASN A 3 -17.51 31.15 19.19
C ASN A 3 -16.82 29.95 18.51
N TRP A 4 -17.58 29.12 17.81
CA TRP A 4 -17.05 28.05 16.95
C TRP A 4 -17.04 28.59 15.51
N SER A 5 -15.87 28.81 14.92
CA SER A 5 -15.77 29.02 13.47
C SER A 5 -15.45 27.68 12.81
N SER A 6 -16.41 27.16 12.07
CA SER A 6 -16.21 26.06 11.11
C SER A 6 -15.21 26.49 10.03
N PHE A 7 -14.16 25.70 9.81
CA PHE A 7 -13.26 25.87 8.67
C PHE A 7 -13.61 24.81 7.61
N ASP A 8 -13.92 25.29 6.41
CA ASP A 8 -14.19 24.47 5.23
C ASP A 8 -12.90 23.80 4.73
N VAL A 9 -12.99 22.53 4.34
CA VAL A 9 -11.83 21.72 3.90
C VAL A 9 -11.95 21.42 2.41
N SER A 10 -11.81 22.45 1.59
CA SER A 10 -11.64 22.27 0.14
C SER A 10 -10.17 22.35 -0.23
N SER A 11 -9.68 21.25 -0.83
CA SER A 11 -8.37 21.07 -1.50
C SER A 11 -7.13 20.83 -0.61
N SER A 12 -6.52 19.67 -0.85
CA SER A 12 -5.08 19.37 -0.74
C SER A 12 -4.31 19.96 0.45
N LEU A 13 -4.04 19.12 1.45
CA LEU A 13 -3.21 19.34 2.65
C LEU A 13 -3.92 20.03 3.82
N ALA A 14 -4.88 19.33 4.45
CA ALA A 14 -5.38 19.72 5.76
C ALA A 14 -4.33 19.43 6.85
N SER A 15 -3.67 20.48 7.34
CA SER A 15 -2.96 20.49 8.61
C SER A 15 -3.93 20.99 9.69
N ALA A 16 -4.19 20.19 10.73
CA ALA A 16 -4.94 20.61 11.90
C ALA A 16 -4.02 20.62 13.13
N LEU A 17 -3.86 21.81 13.71
CA LEU A 17 -3.17 22.07 14.97
C LEU A 17 -4.22 22.06 16.08
N LEU A 18 -4.04 21.28 17.16
CA LEU A 18 -4.95 21.29 18.32
C LEU A 18 -4.17 21.18 19.64
N PHE A 19 -4.61 22.00 20.60
CA PHE A 19 -4.02 22.30 21.89
C PHE A 19 -4.47 21.32 23.00
N PHE A 20 -3.73 21.29 24.12
CA PHE A 20 -4.06 20.52 25.32
C PHE A 20 -5.13 21.23 26.18
N SER A 21 -6.08 20.49 26.72
CA SER A 21 -6.86 20.87 27.91
C SER A 21 -6.63 19.81 28.99
N SER A 22 -6.07 20.20 30.13
CA SER A 22 -5.98 19.33 31.30
C SER A 22 -7.27 19.43 32.09
N GLU A 23 -8.08 18.38 32.09
CA GLU A 23 -9.07 18.19 33.15
C GLU A 23 -8.78 16.88 33.89
N HIS A 24 -8.47 17.07 35.17
CA HIS A 24 -8.26 16.08 36.24
C HIS A 24 -6.96 15.26 36.24
N ARG A 25 -6.22 15.48 37.33
CA ARG A 25 -5.09 14.67 37.80
C ARG A 25 -5.49 13.19 37.76
N ASP A 26 -4.60 12.36 37.23
CA ASP A 26 -4.62 10.88 37.21
C ASP A 26 -5.01 10.17 35.90
N LYS A 27 -5.31 10.89 34.81
CA LYS A 27 -5.46 10.25 33.49
C LYS A 27 -4.81 11.07 32.37
N VAL A 28 -3.52 10.85 32.13
CA VAL A 28 -2.91 11.23 30.85
C VAL A 28 -3.47 10.29 29.79
N ARG A 29 -4.50 10.74 29.06
CA ARG A 29 -4.95 10.04 27.85
C ARG A 29 -3.94 10.32 26.74
N LEU A 30 -3.18 9.29 26.40
CA LEU A 30 -2.27 9.33 25.26
C LEU A 30 -3.12 9.17 23.98
N PHE A 31 -3.30 10.25 23.24
CA PHE A 31 -3.91 10.18 21.92
C PHE A 31 -2.82 9.87 20.89
N LEU A 32 -2.98 8.77 20.17
CA LEU A 32 -2.21 8.52 18.95
C LEU A 32 -2.72 9.52 17.89
N THR A 33 -2.04 10.65 17.71
CA THR A 33 -2.63 11.78 16.97
C THR A 33 -2.58 11.66 15.45
N GLN A 34 -1.86 10.71 14.86
CA GLN A 34 -2.01 10.47 13.42
C GLN A 34 -1.39 9.15 12.96
N PHE A 35 -2.20 8.32 12.33
CA PHE A 35 -1.71 7.29 11.40
C PHE A 35 -1.91 7.84 9.99
N ARG A 36 -0.82 8.23 9.33
CA ARG A 36 -0.90 8.79 7.97
C ARG A 36 -0.63 7.66 6.98
N LEU A 37 -1.68 7.17 6.33
CA LEU A 37 -1.54 6.30 5.14
C LEU A 37 -1.47 7.19 3.90
N PRO A 38 -0.31 7.39 3.26
CA PRO A 38 -0.32 7.65 1.83
C PRO A 38 -0.80 6.37 1.13
N MET A 39 -1.73 6.50 0.19
CA MET A 39 -2.43 5.40 -0.51
C MET A 39 -1.51 4.45 -1.34
N THR A 40 -0.19 4.49 -1.15
CA THR A 40 0.79 3.79 -1.99
C THR A 40 1.98 3.19 -1.24
N ARG A 41 2.06 3.27 0.11
CA ARG A 41 3.24 2.78 0.85
C ARG A 41 2.89 1.65 1.82
N THR A 42 3.70 0.59 1.78
CA THR A 42 3.73 -0.55 2.72
C THR A 42 4.37 -0.21 4.06
N THR A 43 4.84 1.03 4.21
CA THR A 43 5.59 1.50 5.36
C THR A 43 4.74 2.45 6.18
N VAL A 44 4.48 2.06 7.42
CA VAL A 44 3.81 2.91 8.40
C VAL A 44 4.86 3.66 9.18
N THR A 45 4.76 4.99 9.24
CA THR A 45 5.53 5.81 10.17
C THR A 45 4.58 6.32 11.25
N ILE A 46 4.82 5.90 12.49
CA ILE A 46 4.10 6.44 13.64
C ILE A 46 4.81 7.73 14.05
N THR A 47 4.24 8.90 13.75
CA THR A 47 4.88 10.18 14.09
C THR A 47 4.19 10.80 15.31
N ARG A 48 4.97 11.01 16.38
CA ARG A 48 4.63 11.69 17.66
C ARG A 48 3.75 10.88 18.62
N MET A 49 4.38 10.09 19.48
CA MET A 49 3.85 9.86 20.83
C MET A 49 4.41 10.97 21.74
N THR A 50 3.59 11.56 22.61
CA THR A 50 4.08 12.46 23.66
C THR A 50 4.48 11.60 24.85
N ALA A 51 5.77 11.56 25.20
CA ALA A 51 6.22 10.73 26.31
C ALA A 51 5.67 11.24 27.64
N ALA A 52 4.99 10.37 28.39
CA ALA A 52 4.65 10.64 29.79
C ALA A 52 5.94 10.64 30.62
N ALA A 53 6.04 11.50 31.65
CA ALA A 53 7.18 11.51 32.56
C ALA A 53 7.39 10.12 33.18
N GLY A 54 8.65 9.66 33.27
CA GLY A 54 8.98 8.33 33.77
C GLY A 54 8.84 7.19 32.75
N THR A 55 8.56 7.49 31.48
CA THR A 55 8.60 6.47 30.42
C THR A 55 10.02 5.99 30.18
N THR A 56 10.26 4.69 30.32
CA THR A 56 11.59 4.07 30.16
C THR A 56 11.71 3.27 28.86
N ALA A 57 10.60 2.76 28.31
CA ALA A 57 10.61 2.03 27.05
C ALA A 57 9.22 1.97 26.39
N TYR A 58 9.24 1.82 25.06
CA TYR A 58 8.07 1.44 24.27
C TYR A 58 8.31 0.09 23.57
N TYR A 59 7.25 -0.69 23.40
CA TYR A 59 7.23 -1.85 22.50
C TYR A 59 6.00 -1.78 21.59
N LEU A 60 6.16 -2.25 20.36
CA LEU A 60 5.10 -2.27 19.36
C LEU A 60 4.85 -3.69 18.89
N TRP A 61 3.63 -4.18 19.13
CA TRP A 61 3.16 -5.46 18.62
C TRP A 61 2.13 -5.22 17.52
N VAL A 62 2.28 -5.92 16.41
CA VAL A 62 1.33 -5.88 15.30
C VAL A 62 0.97 -7.30 14.92
N GLY A 63 -0.32 -7.59 14.82
CA GLY A 63 -0.79 -8.94 14.51
C GLY A 63 -2.14 -8.98 13.83
N THR A 64 -2.49 -10.16 13.34
CA THR A 64 -3.79 -10.44 12.69
C THR A 64 -4.92 -10.69 13.71
N THR A 65 -4.57 -10.86 14.99
CA THR A 65 -5.51 -11.03 16.12
C THR A 65 -5.24 -10.01 17.23
N LEU A 66 -6.25 -9.71 18.06
CA LEU A 66 -6.10 -8.74 19.15
C LEU A 66 -5.04 -9.21 20.16
N GLY A 67 -3.99 -8.41 20.30
CA GLY A 67 -2.87 -8.73 21.18
C GLY A 67 -1.84 -9.69 20.60
N GLY A 68 -2.03 -10.16 19.36
CA GLY A 68 -1.03 -10.90 18.59
C GLY A 68 0.12 -10.01 18.11
N TYR A 69 1.20 -10.65 17.68
CA TYR A 69 2.41 -9.99 17.19
C TYR A 69 3.02 -10.71 15.97
N ASP A 70 2.21 -11.49 15.25
CA ASP A 70 2.62 -12.30 14.09
C ASP A 70 3.13 -11.48 12.89
N LEU A 71 2.78 -10.19 12.82
CA LEU A 71 3.26 -9.28 11.77
C LEU A 71 4.49 -8.47 12.22
N ALA A 72 4.54 -8.06 13.49
CA ALA A 72 5.71 -7.41 14.07
C ALA A 72 5.73 -7.51 15.60
N ASN A 73 6.93 -7.72 16.15
CA ASN A 73 7.22 -7.58 17.57
C ASN A 73 8.50 -6.75 17.71
N MET A 74 8.36 -5.48 18.10
CA MET A 74 9.48 -4.55 18.09
C MET A 74 9.66 -3.83 19.43
N GLY A 75 10.91 -3.48 19.72
CA GLY A 75 11.33 -2.75 20.92
C GLY A 75 12.46 -3.48 21.65
N PRO A 76 12.94 -2.93 22.79
CA PRO A 76 12.52 -1.65 23.37
C PRO A 76 12.95 -0.44 22.53
N PHE A 77 12.12 0.60 22.54
CA PHE A 77 12.46 1.91 21.97
C PHE A 77 12.49 2.98 23.05
N SER A 78 13.42 3.93 22.93
CA SER A 78 13.44 5.17 23.70
C SER A 78 12.71 6.33 23.00
N GLY A 79 12.58 6.24 21.67
CA GLY A 79 11.87 7.22 20.84
C GLY A 79 10.38 6.91 20.67
N THR A 80 9.64 7.86 20.11
CA THR A 80 8.19 7.80 19.95
C THR A 80 7.76 7.54 18.50
N THR A 81 8.67 7.00 17.71
CA THR A 81 8.49 6.66 16.30
C THR A 81 8.99 5.26 16.06
N ALA A 82 8.19 4.45 15.37
CA ALA A 82 8.57 3.15 14.85
C ALA A 82 8.06 3.01 13.42
N THR A 83 8.81 2.25 12.63
CA THR A 83 8.49 1.97 11.24
C THR A 83 8.27 0.47 11.07
N VAL A 84 7.09 0.10 10.58
CA VAL A 84 6.72 -1.31 10.31
C VAL A 84 6.30 -1.45 8.85
N THR A 85 6.77 -2.55 8.23
CA THR A 85 6.32 -2.96 6.90
C THR A 85 5.17 -3.94 7.08
N LEU A 86 4.01 -3.63 6.49
CA LEU A 86 2.80 -4.44 6.65
C LEU A 86 2.39 -5.10 5.33
N PRO A 87 1.66 -6.23 5.40
CA PRO A 87 1.00 -6.79 4.22
C PRO A 87 -0.04 -5.84 3.64
N THR A 88 -0.49 -6.15 2.43
CA THR A 88 -1.42 -5.34 1.64
C THR A 88 -2.65 -6.13 1.22
N ASN A 89 -3.15 -6.97 2.12
CA ASN A 89 -4.26 -7.89 1.86
C ASN A 89 -5.63 -7.21 2.01
N GLY A 90 -5.68 -5.96 2.49
CA GLY A 90 -6.94 -5.28 2.79
C GLY A 90 -7.64 -5.83 4.05
N THR A 91 -6.96 -6.63 4.86
CA THR A 91 -7.52 -7.28 6.05
C THR A 91 -7.31 -6.45 7.31
N LYS A 92 -8.13 -6.71 8.33
CA LYS A 92 -7.98 -6.06 9.64
C LYS A 92 -6.73 -6.55 10.36
N ILE A 93 -6.01 -5.62 10.97
CA ILE A 93 -4.86 -5.87 11.84
C ILE A 93 -5.04 -5.16 13.18
N TYR A 94 -4.31 -5.61 14.18
CA TYR A 94 -4.30 -5.07 15.52
C TYR A 94 -2.90 -4.60 15.86
N VAL A 95 -2.82 -3.42 16.48
CA VAL A 95 -1.57 -2.82 16.94
C VAL A 95 -1.69 -2.63 18.45
N ARG A 96 -0.81 -3.25 19.21
CA ARG A 96 -0.68 -3.05 20.65
C ARG A 96 0.59 -2.26 20.93
N LEU A 97 0.42 -1.11 21.56
CA LEU A 97 1.52 -0.30 22.08
C LEU A 97 1.69 -0.59 23.57
N TRP A 98 2.85 -1.11 23.94
CA TRP A 98 3.27 -1.18 25.33
C TRP A 98 4.11 0.04 25.69
N THR A 99 3.84 0.62 26.85
CA THR A 99 4.61 1.71 27.44
C THR A 99 5.04 1.32 28.84
N TRP A 100 6.34 1.26 29.08
CA TRP A 100 6.90 1.06 30.41
C TRP A 100 7.06 2.41 31.09
N ILE A 101 6.34 2.61 32.19
CA ILE A 101 6.42 3.83 33.01
C ILE A 101 6.87 3.40 34.41
N ASN A 102 8.03 3.90 34.86
CA ASN A 102 8.59 3.58 36.17
C ASN A 102 8.61 2.07 36.49
N GLY A 103 8.95 1.23 35.50
CA GLY A 103 8.98 -0.23 35.68
C GLY A 103 7.61 -0.92 35.62
N THR A 104 6.53 -0.22 35.28
CA THR A 104 5.18 -0.78 35.10
C THR A 104 4.76 -0.75 33.64
N PRO A 105 4.40 -1.89 33.02
CA PRO A 105 3.91 -1.92 31.65
C PRO A 105 2.43 -1.54 31.56
N LEU A 106 2.12 -0.54 30.74
CA LEU A 106 0.77 -0.19 30.30
C LEU A 106 0.61 -0.55 28.83
N ARG A 107 -0.63 -0.82 28.39
CA ARG A 107 -0.94 -1.15 26.99
C ARG A 107 -2.11 -0.35 26.45
N ASN A 108 -2.05 -0.03 25.17
CA ASN A 108 -3.18 0.45 24.38
C ASN A 108 -3.31 -0.41 23.12
N ASP A 109 -4.55 -0.75 22.78
CA ASP A 109 -4.88 -1.55 21.61
C ASP A 109 -5.57 -0.69 20.56
N TYR A 110 -5.14 -0.85 19.32
CA TYR A 110 -5.69 -0.18 18.15
C TYR A 110 -5.99 -1.24 17.09
N SER A 111 -6.92 -0.94 16.19
CA SER A 111 -7.17 -1.77 15.02
C SER A 111 -7.22 -0.94 13.76
N TYR A 112 -6.66 -1.49 12.68
CA TYR A 112 -6.57 -0.85 11.38
C TYR A 112 -6.93 -1.86 10.29
N THR A 113 -7.13 -1.35 9.08
CA THR A 113 -7.26 -2.19 7.89
C THR A 113 -6.02 -1.97 7.04
N GLU A 114 -5.39 -3.05 6.59
CA GLU A 114 -4.27 -3.00 5.64
C GLU A 114 -4.69 -2.26 4.36
N ALA A 115 -3.72 -1.65 3.69
CA ALA A 115 -3.94 -1.19 2.33
C ALA A 115 -4.25 -2.40 1.43
N ARG A 116 -4.96 -2.17 0.33
CA ARG A 116 -5.20 -3.21 -0.68
C ARG A 116 -4.24 -3.02 -1.84
N ALA A 117 -3.44 -4.02 -2.14
CA ALA A 117 -2.53 -3.97 -3.27
C ALA A 117 -3.28 -3.84 -4.60
N THR A 118 -2.73 -3.01 -5.49
CA THR A 118 -3.19 -2.85 -6.87
C THR A 118 -2.10 -3.31 -7.83
N ALA A 119 -2.50 -4.08 -8.85
CA ALA A 119 -1.62 -4.48 -9.94
C ALA A 119 -1.18 -3.26 -10.76
N GLY A 120 -0.05 -3.39 -11.45
CA GLY A 120 0.30 -2.46 -12.53
C GLY A 120 -0.75 -2.53 -13.64
N ALA A 121 -0.92 -1.43 -14.36
CA ALA A 121 -1.92 -1.34 -15.41
C ALA A 121 -1.33 -0.76 -16.70
N ILE A 122 -1.50 -1.48 -17.82
CA ILE A 122 -1.10 -1.00 -19.15
C ILE A 122 -1.85 0.30 -19.45
N THR A 123 -1.07 1.32 -19.79
CA THR A 123 -1.53 2.66 -20.14
C THR A 123 -1.35 2.94 -21.63
N SER A 124 -0.39 2.28 -22.28
CA SER A 124 -0.18 2.41 -23.72
C SER A 124 0.29 1.08 -24.33
N PRO A 125 -0.27 0.67 -25.48
CA PRO A 125 -1.45 1.25 -26.13
C PRO A 125 -2.72 1.12 -25.27
N ALA A 126 -3.70 2.00 -25.53
CA ALA A 126 -4.96 1.99 -24.80
C ALA A 126 -5.71 0.67 -25.01
N ASN A 127 -6.34 0.15 -23.96
CA ASN A 127 -7.09 -1.10 -24.05
C ASN A 127 -8.16 -1.03 -25.15
N GLY A 128 -8.25 -2.07 -25.98
CA GLY A 128 -9.19 -2.16 -27.10
C GLY A 128 -8.71 -1.48 -28.39
N SER A 129 -7.52 -0.89 -28.42
CA SER A 129 -7.00 -0.24 -29.63
C SER A 129 -6.51 -1.25 -30.67
N THR A 130 -6.40 -0.79 -31.92
CA THR A 130 -5.64 -1.47 -32.97
C THR A 130 -4.17 -1.10 -32.84
N LEU A 131 -3.28 -2.10 -32.93
CA LEU A 131 -1.84 -1.92 -32.92
C LEU A 131 -1.38 -1.37 -34.27
N THR A 132 -0.36 -0.52 -34.25
CA THR A 132 0.15 0.12 -35.47
C THR A 132 1.25 -0.68 -36.17
N SER A 133 1.85 -1.65 -35.47
CA SER A 133 2.97 -2.45 -35.97
C SER A 133 3.08 -3.79 -35.25
N ALA A 134 3.65 -4.79 -35.94
CA ALA A 134 4.01 -6.09 -35.35
C ALA A 134 4.89 -5.92 -34.10
N SER A 135 5.92 -5.08 -34.17
CA SER A 135 6.71 -4.69 -33.00
C SER A 135 5.93 -3.64 -32.20
N THR A 136 5.40 -4.03 -31.05
CA THR A 136 4.58 -3.18 -30.18
C THR A 136 5.24 -3.05 -28.81
N THR A 137 5.42 -1.82 -28.34
CA THR A 137 5.85 -1.53 -26.97
C THR A 137 4.65 -1.28 -26.08
N LEU A 138 4.49 -2.14 -25.08
CA LEU A 138 3.51 -1.97 -24.01
C LEU A 138 4.17 -1.20 -22.86
N ILE A 139 3.44 -0.24 -22.30
CA ILE A 139 3.84 0.60 -21.18
C ILE A 139 2.75 0.52 -20.13
N TRP A 140 3.13 0.35 -18.86
CA TRP A 140 2.21 0.30 -17.74
C TRP A 140 2.65 1.23 -16.60
N ASN A 141 1.70 1.51 -15.70
CA ASN A 141 2.01 2.11 -14.41
C ASN A 141 2.53 1.04 -13.45
N ALA A 142 3.37 1.45 -12.49
CA ALA A 142 3.84 0.56 -11.46
C ALA A 142 2.69 0.03 -10.58
N GLY A 143 2.80 -1.22 -10.13
CA GLY A 143 1.95 -1.76 -9.08
C GLY A 143 2.22 -1.12 -7.72
N SER A 144 1.44 -1.52 -6.71
CA SER A 144 1.66 -1.08 -5.32
C SER A 144 3.07 -1.39 -4.81
N ALA A 145 3.48 -0.71 -3.73
CA ALA A 145 4.74 -0.98 -3.05
C ALA A 145 4.87 -2.48 -2.67
N GLY A 146 6.07 -3.02 -2.80
CA GLY A 146 6.31 -4.46 -2.72
C GLY A 146 6.19 -5.20 -4.05
N THR A 147 5.91 -4.49 -5.16
CA THR A 147 6.03 -5.09 -6.49
C THR A 147 7.48 -5.50 -6.75
N THR A 148 7.69 -6.79 -7.02
CA THR A 148 9.00 -7.37 -7.29
C THR A 148 9.23 -7.72 -8.76
N ALA A 149 8.15 -7.99 -9.50
CA ALA A 149 8.25 -8.35 -10.92
C ALA A 149 6.94 -8.12 -11.67
N TYR A 150 7.07 -7.91 -12.98
CA TYR A 150 5.97 -8.02 -13.94
C TYR A 150 6.21 -9.17 -14.91
N TYR A 151 5.14 -9.82 -15.35
CA TYR A 151 5.16 -10.78 -16.46
C TYR A 151 4.08 -10.41 -17.47
N LEU A 152 4.36 -10.66 -18.74
CA LEU A 152 3.47 -10.33 -19.84
C LEU A 152 3.12 -11.61 -20.59
N TRP A 153 1.84 -11.96 -20.58
CA TRP A 153 1.31 -13.06 -21.38
C TRP A 153 0.50 -12.49 -22.53
N VAL A 154 0.76 -12.95 -23.74
CA VAL A 154 0.02 -12.56 -24.93
C VAL A 154 -0.44 -13.81 -25.66
N GLY A 155 -1.73 -13.85 -25.99
CA GLY A 155 -2.32 -15.01 -26.63
C GLY A 155 -3.53 -14.69 -27.48
N THR A 156 -3.96 -15.68 -28.25
CA THR A 156 -5.18 -15.62 -29.08
C THR A 156 -6.46 -15.79 -28.26
N THR A 157 -6.35 -16.20 -26.99
CA THR A 157 -7.46 -16.36 -26.05
C THR A 157 -7.19 -15.65 -24.73
N LEU A 158 -8.25 -15.31 -23.98
CA LEU A 158 -8.12 -14.59 -22.71
C LEU A 158 -7.32 -15.41 -21.69
N GLY A 159 -6.19 -14.87 -21.26
CA GLY A 159 -5.27 -15.54 -20.33
C GLY A 159 -4.34 -16.56 -20.98
N GLY A 160 -4.41 -16.73 -22.30
CA GLY A 160 -3.44 -17.50 -23.09
C GLY A 160 -2.09 -16.78 -23.20
N TYR A 161 -1.07 -17.52 -23.61
CA TYR A 161 0.30 -17.06 -23.79
C TYR A 161 0.97 -17.66 -25.04
N ASP A 162 0.16 -18.15 -25.99
CA ASP A 162 0.61 -18.82 -27.22
C ASP A 162 1.39 -17.91 -28.18
N LEU A 163 1.25 -16.58 -28.05
CA LEU A 163 1.98 -15.60 -28.85
C LEU A 163 3.24 -15.10 -28.12
N ALA A 164 3.15 -14.85 -26.82
CA ALA A 164 4.29 -14.47 -26.00
C ALA A 164 4.10 -14.78 -24.51
N ASN A 165 5.20 -15.14 -23.86
CA ASN A 165 5.31 -15.26 -22.40
C ASN A 165 6.64 -14.64 -21.98
N MET A 166 6.60 -13.42 -21.45
CA MET A 166 7.80 -12.63 -21.18
C MET A 166 7.89 -12.19 -19.72
N GLY A 167 9.11 -11.94 -19.27
CA GLY A 167 9.45 -11.53 -17.91
C GLY A 167 10.41 -12.51 -17.22
N PRO A 168 10.78 -12.26 -15.95
CA PRO A 168 10.34 -11.13 -15.13
C PRO A 168 10.91 -9.79 -15.60
N PHE A 169 10.10 -8.73 -15.51
CA PHE A 169 10.54 -7.35 -15.69
C PHE A 169 10.56 -6.60 -14.37
N THR A 170 11.58 -5.76 -14.17
CA THR A 170 11.63 -4.77 -13.07
C THR A 170 11.17 -3.38 -13.52
N GLY A 171 11.26 -3.10 -14.83
CA GLY A 171 10.73 -1.88 -15.45
C GLY A 171 9.23 -1.96 -15.72
N THR A 172 8.68 -0.87 -16.27
CA THR A 172 7.25 -0.75 -16.56
C THR A 172 6.93 -0.68 -18.04
N SER A 173 7.74 -1.33 -18.86
CA SER A 173 7.51 -1.50 -20.28
C SER A 173 8.14 -2.78 -20.82
N ALA A 174 7.59 -3.28 -21.92
CA ALA A 174 8.15 -4.38 -22.70
C ALA A 174 7.75 -4.24 -24.17
N THR A 175 8.68 -4.55 -25.06
CA THR A 175 8.41 -4.64 -26.50
C THR A 175 8.19 -6.09 -26.88
N VAL A 176 7.07 -6.38 -27.54
CA VAL A 176 6.69 -7.70 -28.04
C VAL A 176 6.51 -7.64 -29.55
N THR A 177 6.94 -8.69 -30.24
CA THR A 177 6.68 -8.86 -31.68
C THR A 177 5.47 -9.77 -31.85
N LEU A 178 4.44 -9.26 -32.52
CA LEU A 178 3.14 -9.88 -32.69
C LEU A 178 2.83 -10.09 -34.17
N PRO A 179 1.91 -11.01 -34.51
CA PRO A 179 1.41 -11.10 -35.87
C PRO A 179 0.70 -9.81 -36.32
N SER A 180 0.59 -9.62 -37.64
CA SER A 180 -0.14 -8.50 -38.27
C SER A 180 -1.32 -9.03 -39.08
N ASN A 181 -2.17 -9.87 -38.49
CA ASN A 181 -3.30 -10.47 -39.20
C ASN A 181 -4.59 -9.63 -39.07
N GLY A 182 -4.53 -8.48 -38.40
CA GLY A 182 -5.73 -7.69 -38.05
C GLY A 182 -6.68 -8.40 -37.09
N THR A 183 -6.23 -9.45 -36.39
CA THR A 183 -7.08 -10.26 -35.51
C THR A 183 -7.03 -9.80 -34.06
N LYS A 184 -8.02 -10.21 -33.26
CA LYS A 184 -8.05 -9.88 -31.83
C LYS A 184 -7.05 -10.75 -31.06
N ILE A 185 -6.27 -10.11 -30.21
CA ILE A 185 -5.39 -10.76 -29.25
C ILE A 185 -5.71 -10.30 -27.83
N TYR A 186 -5.26 -11.07 -26.86
CA TYR A 186 -5.40 -10.82 -25.44
C TYR A 186 -4.04 -10.68 -24.80
N VAL A 187 -3.92 -9.70 -23.92
CA VAL A 187 -2.70 -9.45 -23.15
C VAL A 187 -3.05 -9.47 -21.68
N ARG A 188 -2.32 -10.25 -20.90
CA ARG A 188 -2.40 -10.26 -19.44
C ARG A 188 -1.11 -9.73 -18.87
N LEU A 189 -1.21 -8.65 -18.10
CA LEU A 189 -0.12 -8.15 -17.28
C LEU A 189 -0.25 -8.75 -15.88
N TRP A 190 0.68 -9.61 -15.52
CA TRP A 190 0.86 -10.08 -14.15
C TRP A 190 1.76 -9.11 -13.38
N THR A 191 1.39 -8.83 -12.14
CA THR A 191 2.17 -8.03 -11.17
C THR A 191 2.38 -8.86 -9.92
N TRP A 192 3.62 -9.19 -9.60
CA TRP A 192 3.99 -9.90 -8.37
C TRP A 192 4.27 -8.90 -7.26
N ILE A 193 3.47 -8.95 -6.18
CA ILE A 193 3.57 -8.04 -5.04
C ILE A 193 3.78 -8.86 -3.78
N ASN A 194 4.95 -8.74 -3.15
CA ASN A 194 5.33 -9.51 -1.96
C ASN A 194 5.04 -11.02 -2.08
N GLY A 195 5.33 -11.62 -3.24
CA GLY A 195 5.07 -13.05 -3.49
C GLY A 195 3.62 -13.39 -3.87
N THR A 196 2.72 -12.41 -3.96
CA THR A 196 1.32 -12.62 -4.39
C THR A 196 1.10 -12.07 -5.80
N PRO A 197 0.67 -12.89 -6.77
CA PRO A 197 0.40 -12.43 -8.13
C PRO A 197 -0.99 -11.79 -8.25
N LEU A 198 -1.03 -10.56 -8.77
CA LEU A 198 -2.24 -9.90 -9.27
C LEU A 198 -2.17 -9.77 -10.80
N ARG A 199 -3.31 -9.55 -11.45
CA ARG A 199 -3.37 -9.46 -12.92
C ARG A 199 -4.37 -8.43 -13.40
N ASN A 200 -4.07 -7.84 -14.55
CA ASN A 200 -5.00 -7.08 -15.38
C ASN A 200 -5.01 -7.65 -16.80
N ASP A 201 -6.20 -7.72 -17.40
CA ASP A 201 -6.42 -8.26 -18.74
C ASP A 201 -6.79 -7.15 -19.72
N TYR A 202 -6.26 -7.28 -20.93
CA TYR A 202 -6.39 -6.33 -22.02
C TYR A 202 -6.68 -7.09 -23.32
N SER A 203 -7.26 -6.39 -24.28
CA SER A 203 -7.40 -6.90 -25.64
C SER A 203 -7.01 -5.84 -26.65
N TYR A 204 -6.40 -6.28 -27.74
CA TYR A 204 -6.00 -5.42 -28.85
C TYR A 204 -6.40 -6.06 -30.17
N THR A 205 -6.47 -5.25 -31.21
CA THR A 205 -6.50 -5.77 -32.59
C THR A 205 -5.08 -5.67 -33.14
N GLU A 206 -4.55 -6.74 -33.72
CA GLU A 206 -3.24 -6.74 -34.38
C GLU A 206 -3.18 -5.66 -35.48
N ALA A 207 -1.96 -5.29 -35.86
CA ALA A 207 -1.77 -4.44 -37.02
C ALA A 207 -2.35 -5.13 -38.27
N ALA A 208 -2.85 -4.32 -39.21
CA ALA A 208 -3.25 -4.83 -40.52
C ALA A 208 -1.99 -5.21 -41.34
N PRO A 209 -2.11 -6.13 -42.32
CA PRO A 209 -1.04 -6.46 -43.26
C PRO A 209 -0.53 -5.26 -44.06
#